data_AF-A0A950LTI6-F1
#
_entry.id   AF-A0A950LTI6-F1
#
_cell.length_a   1.000
_cell.length_b   1.000
_cell.length_c   1.000
_cell.angle_alpha   90.00
_cell.angle_beta   90.00
_cell.angle_gamma   90.00
#
_symmetry.space_group_name_H-M   'P 1'
#
loop_
_entity.id
_entity.type
_entity.pdbx_description
1 polymer ?
#
loop_
_entity_poly.entity_id
_entity_poly.type
_entity_poly.pdbx_seq_one_letter_code
_entity_poly.pdbx_strand_id
1 'polypeptide(L)' 'LRGRWYDFRGTKLAVTYHPAFLLRDPRQKKEAWKDLQMVMKELNLAPPTRGAE' A
#
# COMPACT_ATOMS: atom_id res chain seq x y z
N LEU A 1 -7.24 9.78 5.16
CA LEU A 1 -7.59 9.38 3.77
C LEU A 1 -7.12 7.96 3.44
N ARG A 2 -5.91 7.55 3.82
CA ARG A 2 -5.41 6.19 3.58
C ARG A 2 -6.11 5.14 4.45
N GLY A 3 -5.81 3.85 4.23
CA GLY A 3 -6.33 2.74 5.03
C GLY A 3 -7.80 2.38 4.78
N ARG A 4 -8.42 2.89 3.71
CA ARG A 4 -9.76 2.51 3.27
C ARG A 4 -9.88 2.56 1.75
N TRP A 5 -10.87 1.87 1.23
CA TRP A 5 -11.22 1.89 -0.20
C TRP A 5 -12.09 3.10 -0.54
N TYR A 6 -11.94 3.55 -1.78
CA TYR A 6 -12.81 4.54 -2.40
C TYR A 6 -13.30 4.03 -3.74
N ASP A 7 -14.45 4.53 -4.18
CA ASP A 7 -14.84 4.46 -5.57
C ASP A 7 -14.33 5.71 -6.29
N PHE A 8 -13.67 5.50 -7.42
CA PHE A 8 -13.35 6.57 -8.34
C PHE A 8 -13.71 6.14 -9.75
N ARG A 9 -14.81 6.71 -10.28
CA ARG A 9 -15.31 6.42 -11.63
C ARG A 9 -15.57 4.92 -11.84
N GLY A 10 -16.18 4.26 -10.86
CA GLY A 10 -16.47 2.82 -10.92
C GLY A 10 -15.25 1.92 -10.74
N THR A 11 -14.10 2.50 -10.34
CA THR A 11 -12.86 1.76 -10.08
C THR A 11 -12.48 1.88 -8.60
N LYS A 12 -12.08 0.77 -7.98
CA LYS A 12 -11.55 0.76 -6.62
C LYS A 12 -10.25 1.55 -6.54
N LEU A 13 -10.23 2.58 -5.71
CA LEU A 13 -9.08 3.45 -5.47
C LEU A 13 -8.54 3.24 -4.05
N ALA A 14 -7.25 2.95 -3.96
CA ALA A 14 -6.49 2.96 -2.71
C ALA A 14 -5.55 4.18 -2.67
N VAL A 15 -5.50 4.87 -1.54
CA VAL A 15 -4.62 6.02 -1.35
C VAL A 15 -3.42 5.60 -0.49
N THR A 16 -2.21 5.82 -1.00
CA THR A 16 -0.94 5.56 -0.30
C THR A 16 -0.04 6.81 -0.28
N TYR A 17 1.14 6.72 0.33
CA TYR A 17 2.16 7.76 0.31
C TYR A 17 2.98 7.76 -0.98
N HIS A 18 3.39 8.94 -1.44
CA HIS A 18 4.36 9.07 -2.54
C HIS A 18 5.74 8.54 -2.12
N PRO A 19 6.48 7.80 -2.98
CA PRO A 19 7.79 7.24 -2.62
C PRO A 19 8.79 8.27 -2.10
N ALA A 20 8.84 9.46 -2.72
CA ALA A 20 9.72 10.55 -2.27
C ALA A 20 9.45 11.00 -0.83
N PHE A 21 8.21 10.89 -0.34
CA PHE A 21 7.88 11.19 1.05
C PHE A 21 8.47 10.12 2.00
N LEU A 22 8.43 8.84 1.61
CA LEU A 22 8.98 7.74 2.40
C LEU A 22 10.51 7.75 2.50
N LEU A 23 11.19 8.37 1.53
CA LEU A 23 12.64 8.61 1.61
C LEU A 23 12.98 9.66 2.68
N ARG A 24 12.11 10.64 2.89
CA ARG A 24 12.29 11.71 3.88
C ARG A 24 11.86 11.29 5.28
N ASP A 25 10.80 10.49 5.41
CA ASP A 25 10.36 9.89 6.67
C ASP A 25 10.17 8.37 6.54
N PRO A 26 11.25 7.58 6.76
CA PRO A 26 11.22 6.13 6.65
C PRO A 26 10.26 5.43 7.61
N ARG A 27 9.86 6.06 8.73
CA ARG A 27 8.94 5.47 9.71
C ARG A 27 7.58 5.19 9.10
N GLN A 28 7.22 5.95 8.06
CA GLN A 28 5.95 5.84 7.36
C GLN A 28 5.90 4.66 6.38
N LYS A 29 7.02 3.97 6.13
CA LYS A 29 7.07 2.76 5.28
C LYS A 29 6.14 1.67 5.79
N LYS A 30 6.00 1.52 7.12
CA LYS A 30 5.08 0.53 7.72
C LYS A 30 3.63 0.79 7.30
N GLU A 31 3.22 2.05 7.30
CA GLU A 31 1.86 2.41 6.93
C GLU A 31 1.63 2.30 5.42
N ALA A 32 2.61 2.71 4.61
CA ALA A 32 2.56 2.49 3.16
C ALA A 32 2.48 1.00 2.80
N TRP A 33 3.17 0.13 3.56
CA TRP A 33 3.12 -1.31 3.36
C TRP A 33 1.74 -1.89 3.67
N LYS A 34 1.07 -1.43 4.74
CA LYS A 34 -0.32 -1.83 5.03
C LYS A 34 -1.27 -1.47 3.88
N ASP A 35 -1.12 -0.26 3.33
CA ASP A 35 -1.92 0.20 2.19
C ASP A 35 -1.69 -0.72 0.97
N LEU A 36 -0.44 -1.13 0.70
CA LEU A 36 -0.12 -2.06 -0.39
C LEU A 36 -0.65 -3.47 -0.13
N GLN A 37 -0.54 -4.00 1.08
CA GLN A 37 -1.09 -5.32 1.44
C GLN A 37 -2.60 -5.38 1.24
N MET A 38 -3.31 -4.28 1.52
CA MET A 38 -4.73 -4.15 1.23
C MET A 38 -5.01 -4.30 -0.28
N VAL A 39 -4.21 -3.66 -1.14
CA VAL A 39 -4.31 -3.78 -2.61
C VAL A 39 -3.98 -5.20 -3.07
N MET A 40 -2.94 -5.82 -2.51
CA MET A 40 -2.56 -7.20 -2.86
C MET A 40 -3.68 -8.19 -2.55
N LYS A 41 -4.33 -8.04 -1.39
CA LYS A 41 -5.49 -8.87 -1.01
C LYS A 41 -6.65 -8.72 -1.99
N GLU A 42 -6.93 -7.50 -2.44
CA GLU A 42 -7.98 -7.25 -3.43
C GLU A 42 -7.64 -7.85 -4.81
N LEU A 43 -6.37 -7.80 -5.20
CA LEU A 43 -5.89 -8.39 -6.46
C LEU A 43 -5.61 -9.90 -6.37
N ASN A 44 -5.90 -10.53 -5.22
CA ASN A 44 -5.59 -11.93 -4.93
C ASN A 44 -4.09 -12.30 -5.16
N LEU A 45 -3.20 -11.35 -4.84
CA LEU A 45 -1.75 -11.51 -4.92
C LEU A 45 -1.19 -11.95 -3.57
N ALA A 46 -0.32 -12.96 -3.58
CA ALA A 46 0.43 -13.36 -2.39
C ALA A 46 1.51 -12.31 -2.05
N PRO A 47 1.68 -11.93 -0.76
CA PRO A 47 2.80 -11.08 -0.34
C PRO A 47 4.13 -11.76 -0.69
N PRO A 48 5.16 -10.98 -1.09
CA PRO A 48 6.48 -11.56 -1.33
C PRO A 48 6.97 -12.21 -0.04
N THR A 49 7.42 -13.46 -0.14
CA THR A 49 8.16 -14.12 0.94
C THR A 49 9.41 -13.27 1.22
N ARG A 50 9.62 -12.94 2.49
CA ARG A 50 10.84 -12.22 2.90
C ARG A 50 12.02 -13.06 2.45
N GLY A 51 12.82 -12.56 1.51
CA GLY A 51 14.03 -13.25 1.07
C GLY A 51 14.87 -13.54 2.30
N ALA A 52 15.20 -14.82 2.49
CA ALA A 52 16.24 -15.20 3.43
C ALA A 52 17.54 -14.55 2.93
N GLU A 53 18.03 -13.58 3.70
CA GLU A 53 19.45 -13.25 3.72
C GLU A 53 20.17 -14.25 4.63
#